data_AF-A0A2G2BUF3-F1
#
_entry.id   AF-A0A2G2BUF3-F1
#
_cell.length_a   1.000
_cell.length_b   1.000
_cell.length_c   1.000
_cell.angle_alpha   90.00
_cell.angle_beta   90.00
_cell.angle_gamma   90.00
#
_symmetry.space_group_name_H-M   'P 1'
#
loop_
_entity.id
_entity.type
_entity.pdbx_description
1 polymer ?
#
loop_
_entity_poly.entity_id
_entity_poly.type
_entity_poly.pdbx_seq_one_letter_code
_entity_poly.pdbx_strand_id
1 'polypeptide(L)'
;MNEVDQVAKLFETSIRANVEKAIADHLDNSSGAPHRLGHVLLDRAFLQKWAVYDQPKDLEALNRLDAAVSEIERLYYFGLTQAASDNLGARMVHGPHYDGLMQGEITLVDSDAGRDLLAYHSETGQQVASALSSVEEFSAAIREAIAKTKDDIKVSERARKSTARMNLVGIQLVEAARFVWELSGANKAPTKDLNTASAFGAFLADVFEACEVQGDVRSAFRAWAKETAVAD
;
A
#
# COMPACT_ATOMS: atom_id res chain seq x y z
N MET A 1 10.82 5.32 -14.95
CA MET A 1 11.00 5.04 -13.51
C MET A 1 9.64 4.54 -13.02
N ASN A 2 9.55 3.35 -12.43
CA ASN A 2 8.25 2.83 -11.98
C ASN A 2 7.86 3.52 -10.63
N GLU A 3 6.59 3.45 -10.22
CA GLU A 3 6.11 4.07 -8.97
C GLU A 3 6.86 3.58 -7.72
N VAL A 4 7.33 2.32 -7.71
CA VAL A 4 8.10 1.71 -6.60
C VAL A 4 9.49 2.35 -6.47
N ASP A 5 10.16 2.64 -7.59
CA ASP A 5 11.45 3.32 -7.61
C ASP A 5 11.34 4.79 -7.15
N GLN A 6 10.20 5.44 -7.43
CA GLN A 6 9.91 6.79 -6.93
C GLN A 6 9.69 6.78 -5.42
N VAL A 7 8.85 5.87 -4.90
CA VAL A 7 8.59 5.75 -3.46
C VAL A 7 9.86 5.44 -2.68
N ALA A 8 10.73 4.55 -3.18
CA ALA A 8 12.00 4.23 -2.53
C ALA A 8 12.95 5.43 -2.44
N LYS A 9 13.01 6.27 -3.48
CA LYS A 9 13.82 7.51 -3.50
C LYS A 9 13.29 8.60 -2.57
N LEU A 10 11.99 8.70 -2.38
CA LEU A 10 11.35 9.72 -1.53
C LEU A 10 11.69 9.57 -0.03
N PHE A 11 12.19 8.40 0.39
CA PHE A 11 12.73 8.18 1.73
C PHE A 11 14.26 8.37 1.82
N GLU A 12 14.93 8.79 0.75
CA GLU A 12 16.30 9.27 0.83
C GLU A 12 16.36 10.49 1.77
N THR A 13 17.42 10.55 2.58
CA THR A 13 17.60 11.57 3.62
C THR A 13 17.54 13.00 3.05
N SER A 14 17.90 13.16 1.76
CA SER A 14 17.89 14.43 1.02
C SER A 14 16.47 14.98 0.81
N ILE A 15 15.53 14.17 0.34
CA ILE A 15 14.15 14.59 0.06
C ILE A 15 13.45 14.99 1.37
N ARG A 16 13.64 14.18 2.42
CA ARG A 16 13.10 14.51 3.75
C ARG A 16 13.62 15.87 4.25
N ALA A 17 14.93 16.10 4.18
CA ALA A 17 15.53 17.37 4.60
C ALA A 17 15.01 18.57 3.78
N ASN A 18 14.82 18.40 2.47
CA ASN A 18 14.26 19.44 1.61
C ASN A 18 12.80 19.77 1.95
N VAL A 19 11.97 18.76 2.24
CA VAL A 19 10.58 18.96 2.65
C VAL A 19 10.51 19.64 4.01
N GLU A 20 11.32 19.22 4.98
CA GLU A 20 11.39 19.86 6.29
C GLU A 20 11.81 21.32 6.18
N LYS A 21 12.74 21.64 5.28
CA LYS A 21 13.14 23.02 4.98
C LYS A 21 11.99 23.81 4.36
N ALA A 22 11.30 23.29 3.35
CA ALA A 22 10.14 23.94 2.74
C ALA A 22 9.04 24.21 3.78
N ILE A 23 8.84 23.29 4.74
CA ILE A 23 7.92 23.51 5.86
C ILE A 23 8.41 24.63 6.77
N ALA A 24 9.69 24.64 7.14
CA ALA A 24 10.26 25.67 8.01
C ALA A 24 10.25 27.08 7.38
N ASP A 25 10.46 27.16 6.07
CA ASP A 25 10.51 28.43 5.33
C ASP A 25 9.12 29.09 5.19
N HIS A 26 8.04 28.31 5.24
CA HIS A 26 6.66 28.80 5.01
C HIS A 26 5.75 28.76 6.23
N LEU A 27 6.00 27.87 7.19
CA LEU A 27 5.14 27.67 8.36
C LEU A 27 5.87 28.08 9.63
N ASP A 28 5.31 29.07 10.35
CA ASP A 28 5.86 29.58 11.61
C ASP A 28 5.72 28.53 12.72
N ASN A 29 6.73 27.69 12.88
CA ASN A 29 6.72 26.52 13.74
C ASN A 29 7.69 26.70 14.93
N SER A 30 7.26 27.47 15.92
CA SER A 30 8.04 27.83 17.12
C SER A 30 8.41 26.67 18.08
N SER A 31 8.31 25.39 17.67
CA SER A 31 8.54 24.23 18.58
C SER A 31 9.06 22.92 17.94
N GLY A 32 9.86 22.97 16.87
CA GLY A 32 10.45 21.74 16.29
C GLY A 32 9.46 20.85 15.53
N ALA A 33 8.35 21.42 15.06
CA ALA A 33 7.33 20.76 14.26
C ALA A 33 7.73 20.38 12.80
N PRO A 34 8.72 21.00 12.12
CA PRO A 34 8.99 20.71 10.70
C PRO A 34 9.27 19.23 10.40
N HIS A 35 10.02 18.55 11.27
CA HIS A 35 10.30 17.12 11.14
C HIS A 35 9.03 16.26 11.19
N ARG A 36 8.14 16.52 12.16
CA ARG A 36 6.88 15.77 12.32
C ARG A 36 5.93 16.04 11.16
N LEU A 37 5.80 17.30 10.74
CA LEU A 37 4.96 17.70 9.63
C LEU A 37 5.50 17.16 8.29
N GLY A 38 6.82 17.12 8.12
CA GLY A 38 7.47 16.53 6.94
C GLY A 38 7.19 15.04 6.83
N HIS A 39 7.28 14.31 7.95
CA HIS A 39 6.87 12.89 8.00
C HIS A 39 5.40 12.71 7.61
N VAL A 40 4.48 13.47 8.20
CA VAL A 40 3.05 13.41 7.88
C VAL A 40 2.79 13.72 6.41
N LEU A 41 3.50 14.71 5.84
CA LEU A 41 3.38 15.08 4.44
C LEU A 41 3.76 13.92 3.53
N LEU A 42 4.94 13.34 3.73
CA LEU A 42 5.46 12.26 2.89
C LEU A 42 4.61 10.99 3.01
N ASP A 43 4.20 10.63 4.22
CA ASP A 43 3.34 9.46 4.45
C ASP A 43 2.01 9.61 3.69
N ARG A 44 1.36 10.78 3.78
CA ARG A 44 0.10 11.04 3.07
C ARG A 44 0.28 11.14 1.56
N ALA A 45 1.35 11.77 1.09
CA ALA A 45 1.56 11.97 -0.34
C ALA A 45 1.89 10.66 -1.07
N PHE A 46 2.59 9.72 -0.41
CA PHE A 46 3.22 8.59 -1.12
C PHE A 46 2.86 7.21 -0.57
N LEU A 47 2.51 7.07 0.70
CA LEU A 47 2.09 5.78 1.26
C LEU A 47 0.58 5.58 1.17
N GLN A 48 -0.21 6.65 1.25
CA GLN A 48 -1.66 6.59 1.09
C GLN A 48 -2.02 6.73 -0.39
N LYS A 49 -2.59 5.69 -1.01
CA LYS A 49 -3.08 5.75 -2.39
C LYS A 49 -4.32 6.64 -2.49
N TRP A 50 -4.40 7.46 -3.54
CA TRP A 50 -5.58 8.27 -3.84
C TRP A 50 -6.81 7.37 -4.01
N ALA A 51 -7.96 7.78 -3.49
CA ALA A 51 -9.18 6.97 -3.42
C ALA A 51 -9.95 6.96 -4.76
N VAL A 52 -9.29 6.55 -5.85
CA VAL A 52 -9.84 6.45 -7.21
C VAL A 52 -9.55 5.06 -7.78
N TYR A 53 -10.52 4.48 -8.49
CA TYR A 53 -10.34 3.19 -9.16
C TYR A 53 -9.84 3.38 -10.59
N ASP A 54 -8.86 2.57 -11.00
CA ASP A 54 -8.57 2.34 -12.42
C ASP A 54 -9.41 1.15 -12.87
N GLN A 55 -10.60 1.44 -13.40
CA GLN A 55 -11.65 0.44 -13.55
C GLN A 55 -11.23 -0.78 -14.37
N PRO A 56 -10.61 -0.67 -15.57
CA PRO A 56 -10.14 -1.84 -16.30
C PRO A 56 -9.08 -2.63 -15.53
N LYS A 57 -8.08 -1.95 -14.96
CA LYS A 57 -6.95 -2.57 -14.26
C LYS A 57 -7.41 -3.28 -12.97
N ASP A 58 -8.23 -2.63 -12.17
CA ASP A 58 -8.69 -3.15 -10.88
C ASP A 58 -9.67 -4.32 -11.10
N LEU A 59 -10.57 -4.22 -12.09
CA LEU A 59 -11.46 -5.34 -12.43
C LEU A 59 -10.69 -6.54 -12.98
N GLU A 60 -9.65 -6.33 -13.80
CA GLU A 60 -8.78 -7.40 -14.27
C GLU A 60 -8.05 -8.09 -13.11
N ALA A 61 -7.48 -7.30 -12.19
CA ALA A 61 -6.81 -7.84 -11.00
C ALA A 61 -7.77 -8.66 -10.13
N LEU A 62 -8.99 -8.16 -9.88
CA LEU A 62 -10.02 -8.86 -9.12
C LEU A 62 -10.51 -10.13 -9.81
N ASN A 63 -10.62 -10.15 -11.14
CA ASN A 63 -10.94 -11.37 -11.90
C ASN A 63 -9.84 -12.43 -11.76
N ARG A 64 -8.57 -12.02 -11.83
CA ARG A 64 -7.43 -12.93 -11.64
C ARG A 64 -7.36 -13.47 -10.21
N LEU A 65 -7.71 -12.64 -9.23
CA LEU A 65 -7.78 -13.06 -7.84
C LEU A 65 -8.91 -14.07 -7.60
N ASP A 66 -10.12 -13.83 -8.11
CA ASP A 66 -11.24 -14.78 -8.03
C ASP A 66 -10.89 -16.13 -8.67
N ALA A 67 -10.28 -16.11 -9.86
CA ALA A 67 -9.82 -17.32 -10.53
C ALA A 67 -8.76 -18.08 -9.72
N ALA A 68 -7.83 -17.37 -9.07
CA ALA A 68 -6.81 -17.98 -8.23
C ALA A 68 -7.41 -18.64 -6.98
N VAL A 69 -8.35 -17.98 -6.30
CA VAL A 69 -9.04 -18.55 -5.12
C VAL A 69 -9.81 -19.81 -5.51
N SER A 70 -10.55 -19.75 -6.63
CA SER A 70 -11.29 -20.91 -7.13
C SER A 70 -10.36 -22.08 -7.52
N GLU A 71 -9.18 -21.78 -8.06
CA GLU A 71 -8.22 -22.82 -8.44
C GLU A 71 -7.53 -23.45 -7.22
N ILE A 72 -7.20 -22.65 -6.18
CA ILE A 72 -6.69 -23.17 -4.90
C ILE A 72 -7.70 -24.13 -4.29
N GLU A 73 -8.96 -23.72 -4.17
CA GLU A 73 -10.06 -24.56 -3.68
C GLU A 73 -10.17 -25.86 -4.47
N ARG A 74 -10.19 -25.79 -5.81
CA ARG A 74 -10.30 -26.96 -6.68
C ARG A 74 -9.11 -27.92 -6.54
N LEU A 75 -7.88 -27.40 -6.53
CA LEU A 75 -6.67 -28.21 -6.47
C LEU A 75 -6.51 -28.88 -5.10
N TYR A 76 -6.91 -28.21 -4.03
CA TYR A 76 -6.82 -28.76 -2.69
C TYR A 76 -7.79 -29.95 -2.50
N TYR A 77 -9.04 -29.84 -2.95
CA TYR A 77 -10.02 -30.92 -2.80
C TYR A 77 -9.87 -32.07 -3.82
N PHE A 78 -9.50 -31.75 -5.05
CA PHE A 78 -9.60 -32.71 -6.16
C PHE A 78 -8.30 -32.88 -6.95
N GLY A 79 -7.31 -32.01 -6.74
CA GLY A 79 -6.07 -32.00 -7.51
C GLY A 79 -4.97 -32.89 -6.93
N LEU A 80 -5.00 -33.16 -5.63
CA LEU A 80 -3.99 -33.94 -4.92
C LEU A 80 -4.53 -35.29 -4.47
N THR A 81 -3.65 -36.29 -4.49
CA THR A 81 -3.91 -37.53 -3.75
C THR A 81 -3.75 -37.26 -2.25
N GLN A 82 -4.38 -38.08 -1.40
CA GLN A 82 -4.23 -37.97 0.06
C GLN A 82 -2.75 -37.95 0.48
N ALA A 83 -1.93 -38.84 -0.08
CA ALA A 83 -0.50 -38.90 0.22
C ALA A 83 0.26 -37.62 -0.16
N ALA A 84 -0.10 -36.98 -1.28
CA ALA A 84 0.50 -35.70 -1.66
C ALA A 84 0.05 -34.56 -0.73
N SER A 85 -1.22 -34.57 -0.31
CA SER A 85 -1.77 -33.60 0.65
C SER A 85 -1.09 -33.71 2.02
N ASP A 86 -1.00 -34.93 2.57
CA ASP A 86 -0.36 -35.18 3.87
C ASP A 86 1.12 -34.77 3.86
N ASN A 87 1.84 -35.12 2.79
CA ASN A 87 3.25 -34.75 2.64
C ASN A 87 3.44 -33.24 2.45
N LEU A 88 2.55 -32.56 1.73
CA LEU A 88 2.56 -31.10 1.63
C LEU A 88 2.31 -30.45 3.01
N GLY A 89 1.32 -30.95 3.76
CA GLY A 89 1.03 -30.53 5.13
C GLY A 89 2.25 -30.66 6.04
N ALA A 90 2.87 -31.83 6.06
CA ALA A 90 4.07 -32.08 6.85
C ALA A 90 5.25 -31.17 6.44
N ARG A 91 5.42 -30.91 5.13
CA ARG A 91 6.45 -29.98 4.65
C ARG A 91 6.16 -28.51 5.00
N MET A 92 4.90 -28.08 5.07
CA MET A 92 4.57 -26.74 5.56
C MET A 92 4.90 -26.60 7.06
N VAL A 93 4.54 -27.62 7.83
CA VAL A 93 4.71 -27.66 9.30
C VAL A 93 6.17 -27.76 9.72
N HIS A 94 6.98 -28.56 9.02
CA HIS A 94 8.39 -28.81 9.38
C HIS A 94 9.37 -28.02 8.50
N GLY A 95 8.92 -27.48 7.38
CA GLY A 95 9.70 -26.56 6.54
C GLY A 95 11.04 -27.16 6.08
N PRO A 96 12.14 -26.40 6.18
CA PRO A 96 13.49 -26.86 5.81
C PRO A 96 13.97 -28.10 6.58
N HIS A 97 13.36 -28.41 7.73
CA HIS A 97 13.78 -29.52 8.60
C HIS A 97 13.13 -30.85 8.24
N TYR A 98 12.14 -30.87 7.34
CA TYR A 98 11.36 -32.07 7.02
C TYR A 98 12.24 -33.25 6.57
N ASP A 99 13.14 -33.02 5.61
CA ASP A 99 13.94 -34.11 5.04
C ASP A 99 14.94 -34.66 6.07
N GLY A 100 15.57 -33.81 6.88
CA GLY A 100 16.45 -34.23 7.99
C GLY A 100 15.71 -34.95 9.12
N LEU A 101 14.45 -34.59 9.38
CA LEU A 101 13.57 -35.31 10.31
C LEU A 101 13.24 -36.71 9.78
N MET A 102 12.84 -36.82 8.51
CA MET A 102 12.50 -38.10 7.88
C MET A 102 13.70 -39.04 7.73
N GLN A 103 14.91 -38.49 7.63
CA GLN A 103 16.17 -39.25 7.57
C GLN A 103 16.74 -39.59 8.95
N GLY A 104 16.13 -39.10 10.03
CA GLY A 104 16.60 -39.33 11.41
C GLY A 104 17.85 -38.54 11.80
N GLU A 105 18.24 -37.54 11.00
CA GLU A 105 19.39 -36.66 11.25
C GLU A 105 19.07 -35.62 12.34
N ILE A 106 17.80 -35.22 12.44
CA ILE A 106 17.31 -34.31 13.47
C ILE A 106 16.61 -35.13 14.54
N THR A 107 17.15 -35.10 15.76
CA THR A 107 16.51 -35.68 16.94
C THR A 107 15.95 -34.57 17.83
N LEU A 108 14.74 -34.78 18.34
CA LEU A 108 14.03 -33.83 19.22
C LEU A 108 14.71 -33.62 20.59
N VAL A 109 15.77 -34.36 20.89
CA VAL A 109 16.45 -34.37 22.19
C VAL A 109 17.66 -33.44 22.13
N ASP A 110 17.57 -32.28 22.79
CA ASP A 110 18.64 -31.31 23.11
C ASP A 110 19.72 -30.99 22.05
N SER A 111 19.44 -31.22 20.76
CA SER A 111 20.28 -30.77 19.66
C SER A 111 19.89 -29.36 19.21
N ASP A 112 20.86 -28.58 18.73
CA ASP A 112 20.58 -27.25 18.16
C ASP A 112 19.58 -27.37 16.99
N ALA A 113 19.73 -28.41 16.16
CA ALA A 113 18.80 -28.72 15.08
C ALA A 113 17.37 -29.05 15.57
N GLY A 114 17.23 -29.71 16.72
CA GLY A 114 15.94 -29.99 17.35
C GLY A 114 15.27 -28.71 17.88
N ARG A 115 16.07 -27.78 18.45
CA ARG A 115 15.57 -26.48 18.90
C ARG A 115 15.12 -25.61 17.73
N ASP A 116 15.89 -25.59 16.64
CA ASP A 116 15.53 -24.84 15.42
C ASP A 116 14.24 -25.38 14.78
N LEU A 117 14.07 -26.70 14.74
CA LEU A 117 12.82 -27.34 14.28
C LEU A 117 11.62 -26.90 15.13
N LEU A 118 11.76 -26.88 16.46
CA LEU A 118 10.69 -26.45 17.36
C LEU A 118 10.37 -24.96 17.21
N ALA A 119 11.40 -24.12 17.07
CA ALA A 119 11.25 -22.70 16.82
C ALA A 119 10.48 -22.46 15.51
N TYR A 120 10.92 -23.07 14.41
CA TYR A 120 10.23 -22.97 13.12
C TYR A 120 8.76 -23.41 13.21
N HIS A 121 8.50 -24.57 13.84
CA HIS A 121 7.15 -25.08 14.00
C HIS A 121 6.25 -24.07 14.75
N SER A 122 6.76 -23.48 15.84
CA SER A 122 6.02 -22.52 16.67
C SER A 122 5.83 -21.15 16.02
N GLU A 123 6.80 -20.69 15.24
CA GLU A 123 6.79 -19.34 14.68
C GLU A 123 6.16 -19.29 13.28
N THR A 124 6.38 -20.32 12.46
CA THR A 124 6.09 -20.28 11.02
C THR A 124 5.24 -21.46 10.56
N GLY A 125 5.62 -22.69 10.92
CA GLY A 125 5.05 -23.91 10.33
C GLY A 125 3.53 -24.02 10.52
N GLN A 126 3.03 -23.77 11.74
CA GLN A 126 1.60 -23.78 12.01
C GLN A 126 0.85 -22.63 11.30
N GLN A 127 1.45 -21.45 11.23
CA GLN A 127 0.81 -20.30 10.59
C GLN A 127 0.61 -20.52 9.09
N VAL A 128 1.62 -21.06 8.41
CA VAL A 128 1.55 -21.36 6.97
C VAL A 128 0.51 -22.45 6.68
N ALA A 129 0.52 -23.54 7.46
CA ALA A 129 -0.47 -24.61 7.31
C ALA A 129 -1.89 -24.09 7.57
N SER A 130 -2.08 -23.28 8.62
CA SER A 130 -3.36 -22.65 8.92
C SER A 130 -3.80 -21.70 7.82
N ALA A 131 -2.90 -20.91 7.23
CA ALA A 131 -3.26 -19.95 6.19
C ALA A 131 -3.84 -20.64 4.94
N LEU A 132 -3.25 -21.76 4.50
CA LEU A 132 -3.78 -22.53 3.37
C LEU A 132 -5.17 -23.09 3.68
N SER A 133 -5.35 -23.65 4.88
CA SER A 133 -6.66 -24.16 5.32
C SER A 133 -7.70 -23.04 5.48
N SER A 134 -7.29 -21.84 5.92
CA SER A 134 -8.20 -20.69 5.99
C SER A 134 -8.64 -20.19 4.61
N VAL A 135 -7.77 -20.25 3.59
CA VAL A 135 -8.16 -19.90 2.21
C VAL A 135 -9.22 -20.87 1.67
N GLU A 136 -9.13 -22.15 2.03
CA GLU A 136 -10.15 -23.16 1.74
C GLU A 136 -11.46 -22.83 2.48
N GLU A 137 -11.41 -22.68 3.81
CA GLU A 137 -12.60 -22.45 4.64
C GLU A 137 -13.35 -21.18 4.25
N PHE A 138 -12.62 -20.12 3.90
CA PHE A 138 -13.20 -18.82 3.57
C PHE A 138 -13.26 -18.54 2.07
N SER A 139 -13.06 -19.54 1.20
CA SER A 139 -13.05 -19.37 -0.26
C SER A 139 -14.29 -18.62 -0.76
N ALA A 140 -15.48 -19.06 -0.34
CA ALA A 140 -16.76 -18.48 -0.73
C ALA A 140 -16.91 -17.03 -0.24
N ALA A 141 -16.51 -16.75 1.00
CA ALA A 141 -16.58 -15.40 1.58
C ALA A 141 -15.60 -14.43 0.88
N ILE A 142 -14.38 -14.89 0.56
CA ILE A 142 -13.39 -14.12 -0.20
C ILE A 142 -13.95 -13.78 -1.59
N ARG A 143 -14.52 -14.77 -2.28
CA ARG A 143 -15.08 -14.59 -3.63
C ARG A 143 -16.32 -13.67 -3.61
N GLU A 144 -17.15 -13.75 -2.59
CA GLU A 144 -18.27 -12.82 -2.38
C GLU A 144 -17.77 -11.39 -2.18
N ALA A 145 -16.74 -11.18 -1.35
CA ALA A 145 -16.13 -9.87 -1.15
C ALA A 145 -15.58 -9.31 -2.47
N ILE A 146 -14.87 -10.14 -3.25
CA ILE A 146 -14.37 -9.76 -4.59
C ILE A 146 -15.53 -9.36 -5.51
N ALA A 147 -16.62 -10.13 -5.54
CA ALA A 147 -17.79 -9.83 -6.36
C ALA A 147 -18.42 -8.47 -5.98
N LYS A 148 -18.64 -8.23 -4.68
CA LYS A 148 -19.15 -6.95 -4.17
C LYS A 148 -18.22 -5.78 -4.52
N THR A 149 -16.92 -5.93 -4.33
CA THR A 149 -15.94 -4.89 -4.70
C THR A 149 -15.96 -4.61 -6.20
N LYS A 150 -16.09 -5.63 -7.06
CA LYS A 150 -16.24 -5.43 -8.51
C LYS A 150 -17.50 -4.63 -8.84
N ASP A 151 -18.61 -4.90 -8.18
CA ASP A 151 -19.86 -4.19 -8.41
C ASP A 151 -19.77 -2.74 -7.93
N ASP A 152 -19.15 -2.50 -6.77
CA ASP A 152 -18.84 -1.15 -6.28
C ASP A 152 -17.99 -0.36 -7.29
N ILE A 153 -16.93 -0.96 -7.84
CA ILE A 153 -16.07 -0.31 -8.86
C ILE A 153 -16.84 0.00 -10.15
N LYS A 154 -17.80 -0.82 -10.55
CA LYS A 154 -18.58 -0.59 -11.79
C LYS A 154 -19.49 0.63 -11.70
N VAL A 155 -20.04 0.89 -10.50
CA VAL A 155 -21.02 1.96 -10.28
C VAL A 155 -20.44 3.20 -9.59
N SER A 156 -19.20 3.12 -9.08
CA SER A 156 -18.57 4.22 -8.35
C SER A 156 -18.28 5.44 -9.24
N GLU A 157 -18.66 6.61 -8.76
CA GLU A 157 -18.27 7.90 -9.37
C GLU A 157 -16.75 8.17 -9.27
N ARG A 158 -16.04 7.42 -8.41
CA ARG A 158 -14.58 7.43 -8.30
C ARG A 158 -13.90 6.50 -9.30
N ALA A 159 -14.66 5.76 -10.11
CA ALA A 159 -14.09 4.92 -11.16
C ALA A 159 -13.65 5.75 -12.36
N ARG A 160 -12.45 5.48 -12.88
CA ARG A 160 -11.90 6.12 -14.08
C ARG A 160 -11.64 5.06 -15.12
N LYS A 161 -11.80 5.43 -16.41
CA LYS A 161 -11.46 4.55 -17.54
C LYS A 161 -9.97 4.21 -17.60
N SER A 162 -9.12 5.06 -17.01
CA SER A 162 -7.70 4.82 -16.79
C SER A 162 -7.17 5.93 -15.87
N THR A 163 -6.25 5.57 -14.97
CA THR A 163 -5.50 6.54 -14.15
C THR A 163 -4.11 6.84 -14.71
N ALA A 164 -3.68 6.16 -15.78
CA ALA A 164 -2.34 6.28 -16.35
C ALA A 164 -1.94 7.69 -16.82
N ARG A 165 -2.92 8.54 -17.12
CA ARG A 165 -2.69 9.96 -17.50
C ARG A 165 -2.95 10.94 -16.36
N MET A 166 -3.39 10.47 -15.20
CA MET A 166 -3.62 11.30 -14.03
C MET A 166 -2.29 11.49 -13.31
N ASN A 167 -1.96 12.73 -12.96
CA ASN A 167 -0.85 13.01 -12.07
C ASN A 167 -1.26 12.69 -10.62
N LEU A 168 -1.47 11.41 -10.30
CA LEU A 168 -1.96 10.95 -8.99
C LEU A 168 -1.04 11.43 -7.86
N VAL A 169 0.27 11.31 -8.08
CA VAL A 169 1.30 11.79 -7.15
C VAL A 169 1.12 13.29 -6.88
N GLY A 170 0.99 14.11 -7.92
CA GLY A 170 0.74 15.54 -7.75
C GLY A 170 -0.59 15.83 -7.02
N ILE A 171 -1.65 15.07 -7.30
CA ILE A 171 -2.95 15.22 -6.63
C ILE A 171 -2.85 14.89 -5.14
N GLN A 172 -2.17 13.80 -4.78
CA GLN A 172 -1.93 13.41 -3.39
C GLN A 172 -1.03 14.40 -2.66
N LEU A 173 0.01 14.91 -3.34
CA LEU A 173 0.90 15.90 -2.75
C LEU A 173 0.16 17.21 -2.46
N VAL A 174 -0.79 17.61 -3.30
CA VAL A 174 -1.70 18.73 -3.01
C VAL A 174 -2.52 18.46 -1.75
N GLU A 175 -3.18 17.30 -1.64
CA GLU A 175 -3.96 16.94 -0.44
C GLU A 175 -3.09 16.93 0.83
N ALA A 176 -1.90 16.33 0.76
CA ALA A 176 -0.97 16.26 1.88
C ALA A 176 -0.47 17.65 2.31
N ALA A 177 -0.08 18.49 1.36
CA ALA A 177 0.37 19.86 1.62
C ALA A 177 -0.77 20.69 2.22
N ARG A 178 -2.00 20.55 1.72
CA ARG A 178 -3.18 21.19 2.30
C ARG A 178 -3.42 20.77 3.74
N PHE A 179 -3.36 19.48 4.02
CA PHE A 179 -3.53 18.93 5.37
C PHE A 179 -2.47 19.50 6.33
N VAL A 180 -1.20 19.50 5.93
CA VAL A 180 -0.09 20.03 6.73
C VAL A 180 -0.21 21.54 6.95
N TRP A 181 -0.61 22.28 5.92
CA TRP A 181 -0.88 23.70 6.01
C TRP A 181 -1.97 24.00 7.05
N GLU A 182 -3.11 23.32 6.98
CA GLU A 182 -4.21 23.50 7.94
C GLU A 182 -3.83 23.02 9.35
N LEU A 183 -3.05 21.95 9.47
CA LEU A 183 -2.57 21.41 10.75
C LEU A 183 -1.59 22.35 11.45
N SER A 184 -0.83 23.16 10.70
CA SER A 184 0.10 24.14 11.26
C SER A 184 -0.58 25.35 11.94
N GLY A 185 -1.91 25.43 11.88
CA GLY A 185 -2.67 26.58 12.39
C GLY A 185 -2.70 27.77 11.43
N ALA A 186 -2.21 27.60 10.18
CA ALA A 186 -2.35 28.58 9.13
C ALA A 186 -3.83 28.76 8.71
N ASN A 187 -4.12 29.83 7.95
CA ASN A 187 -5.45 30.05 7.37
C ASN A 187 -5.90 28.86 6.52
N LYS A 188 -7.22 28.64 6.41
CA LYS A 188 -7.78 27.53 5.60
C LYS A 188 -7.19 27.50 4.19
N ALA A 189 -6.72 26.33 3.76
CA ALA A 189 -6.12 26.19 2.43
C ALA A 189 -7.19 26.39 1.34
N PRO A 190 -6.82 26.91 0.16
CA PRO A 190 -7.76 27.12 -0.95
C PRO A 190 -8.38 25.78 -1.38
N THR A 191 -9.63 25.83 -1.86
CA THR A 191 -10.40 24.61 -2.26
C THR A 191 -10.78 24.57 -3.74
N LYS A 192 -10.70 25.67 -4.48
CA LYS A 192 -11.25 25.78 -5.85
C LYS A 192 -10.23 26.13 -6.92
N ASP A 193 -9.40 27.15 -6.68
CA ASP A 193 -8.30 27.52 -7.57
C ASP A 193 -7.08 27.90 -6.74
N LEU A 194 -5.91 27.81 -7.37
CA LEU A 194 -4.64 28.15 -6.77
C LEU A 194 -4.16 29.49 -7.33
N ASN A 195 -4.03 30.49 -6.46
CA ASN A 195 -3.19 31.64 -6.74
C ASN A 195 -1.74 31.27 -6.37
N THR A 196 -0.88 31.10 -7.37
CA THR A 196 0.52 30.71 -7.17
C THR A 196 1.33 31.76 -6.40
N ALA A 197 0.90 33.03 -6.41
CA ALA A 197 1.54 34.11 -5.63
C ALA A 197 1.04 34.19 -4.18
N SER A 198 0.06 33.37 -3.78
CA SER A 198 -0.37 33.28 -2.38
C SER A 198 0.65 32.53 -1.52
N ALA A 199 0.63 32.73 -0.20
CA ALA A 199 1.52 32.03 0.72
C ALA A 199 1.41 30.49 0.59
N PHE A 200 0.19 29.96 0.53
CA PHE A 200 -0.01 28.53 0.25
C PHE A 200 0.48 28.12 -1.14
N GLY A 201 0.31 28.99 -2.16
CA GLY A 201 0.80 28.74 -3.50
C GLY A 201 2.32 28.61 -3.58
N ALA A 202 3.04 29.46 -2.86
CA ALA A 202 4.50 29.39 -2.75
C ALA A 202 4.94 28.14 -1.97
N PHE A 203 4.32 27.87 -0.81
CA PHE A 203 4.57 26.65 -0.04
C PHE A 203 4.38 25.37 -0.86
N LEU A 204 3.28 25.30 -1.61
CA LEU A 204 2.97 24.13 -2.43
C LEU A 204 3.99 23.95 -3.57
N ALA A 205 4.50 25.04 -4.14
CA ALA A 205 5.55 24.98 -5.16
C ALA A 205 6.86 24.43 -4.58
N ASP A 206 7.27 24.91 -3.42
CA ASP A 206 8.49 24.46 -2.74
C ASP A 206 8.39 23.00 -2.30
N VAL A 207 7.19 22.54 -1.91
CA VAL A 207 6.93 21.12 -1.61
C VAL A 207 7.02 20.24 -2.87
N PHE A 208 6.50 20.71 -4.01
CA PHE A 208 6.63 19.99 -5.29
C PHE A 208 8.09 19.87 -5.71
N GLU A 209 8.86 20.94 -5.56
CA GLU A 209 10.30 20.96 -5.82
C GLU A 209 11.06 20.03 -4.87
N ALA A 210 10.79 20.11 -3.57
CA ALA A 210 11.44 19.28 -2.56
C ALA A 210 11.21 17.77 -2.76
N CYS A 211 10.02 17.40 -3.26
CA CYS A 211 9.66 16.03 -3.58
C CYS A 211 10.03 15.60 -5.01
N GLU A 212 10.68 16.47 -5.79
CA GLU A 212 11.04 16.23 -7.20
C GLU A 212 9.84 15.81 -8.09
N VAL A 213 8.63 16.27 -7.75
CA VAL A 213 7.42 15.93 -8.51
C VAL A 213 7.33 16.75 -9.77
N GLN A 214 7.42 16.09 -10.92
CA GLN A 214 7.31 16.75 -12.21
C GLN A 214 5.87 17.21 -12.51
N GLY A 215 5.75 18.42 -13.05
CA GLY A 215 4.49 18.97 -13.55
C GLY A 215 4.20 20.38 -13.04
N ASP A 216 3.12 20.95 -13.56
CA ASP A 216 2.63 22.26 -13.14
C ASP A 216 1.77 22.14 -11.87
N VAL A 217 2.16 22.86 -10.82
CA VAL A 217 1.51 22.87 -9.49
C VAL A 217 0.04 23.27 -9.60
N ARG A 218 -0.28 24.26 -10.44
CA ARG A 218 -1.66 24.73 -10.63
C ARG A 218 -2.52 23.67 -11.32
N SER A 219 -1.96 22.96 -12.28
CA SER A 219 -2.62 21.84 -12.96
C SER A 219 -2.88 20.68 -12.01
N ALA A 220 -1.92 20.32 -11.16
CA ALA A 220 -2.11 19.31 -10.12
C ALA A 220 -3.20 19.72 -9.12
N PHE A 221 -3.20 20.98 -8.68
CA PHE A 221 -4.22 21.52 -7.78
C PHE A 221 -5.62 21.50 -8.42
N ARG A 222 -5.75 21.89 -9.69
CA ARG A 222 -7.02 21.82 -10.42
C ARG A 222 -7.52 20.38 -10.58
N ALA A 223 -6.61 19.45 -10.85
CA ALA A 223 -6.95 18.03 -10.91
C ALA A 223 -7.43 17.53 -9.54
N TRP A 224 -6.71 17.86 -8.47
CA TRP A 224 -7.11 17.56 -7.10
C TRP A 224 -8.52 18.10 -6.79
N ALA A 225 -8.77 19.39 -7.05
CA ALA A 225 -10.05 20.04 -6.77
C ALA A 225 -11.22 19.40 -7.53
N LYS A 226 -10.97 18.95 -8.77
CA LYS A 226 -11.97 18.24 -9.58
C LYS A 226 -12.28 16.87 -8.98
N GLU A 227 -11.26 16.14 -8.52
CA GLU A 227 -11.42 14.78 -7.99
C GLU A 227 -12.05 14.78 -6.57
N THR A 228 -11.79 15.80 -5.74
CA THR A 228 -12.44 15.95 -4.43
C THR A 228 -13.88 16.44 -4.52
N ALA A 229 -14.23 17.26 -5.52
CA ALA A 229 -15.62 17.67 -5.74
C ALA A 229 -16.58 16.53 -6.14
N VAL A 230 -16.03 15.36 -6.49
CA VAL A 230 -16.80 14.13 -6.79
C VAL A 230 -16.94 13.24 -5.53
N ALA A 231 -16.27 13.59 -4.43
CA ALA A 231 -16.27 12.83 -3.18
C ALA A 231 -17.15 13.42 -2.08
N ASP A 232 -17.64 14.65 -2.25
CA ASP A 232 -18.56 15.38 -1.36
C ASP A 232 -19.98 15.39 -1.92
#